data_AF-A0A849S9S1-F1
#
_entry.id   AF-A0A849S9S1-F1
#
_cell.length_a   1.000
_cell.length_b   1.000
_cell.length_c   1.000
_cell.angle_alpha   90.00
_cell.angle_beta   90.00
_cell.angle_gamma   90.00
#
_symmetry.space_group_name_H-M   'P 1'
#
loop_
_entity.id
_entity.type
_entity.pdbx_description
1 polymer ?
#
loop_
_entity_poly.entity_id
_entity_poly.type
_entity_poly.pdbx_seq_one_letter_code
_entity_poly.pdbx_strand_id
1 'polypeptide(L)'
;MLKQKPTNGTITQSSLLFSLCKIAYFLLPLPIALLSLSLMSLYMEYYDIGVSMTANNGFLVYFVAPALLISLYITATASLYLGRKIFNFRWLGIVLGSALMFMVGMGAFLINVQSNLDYPTEKPQTMTVFLNYYVSHVTR
;
A
#
# COMPACT_ATOMS: atom_id res chain seq x y z
N MET A 1 41.87 -9.12 -41.49
CA MET A 1 41.12 -9.19 -40.23
C MET A 1 41.10 -7.81 -39.59
N LEU A 2 40.03 -7.03 -39.78
CA LEU A 2 39.80 -5.77 -39.06
C LEU A 2 38.65 -6.02 -38.09
N LYS A 3 39.00 -6.14 -36.81
CA LYS A 3 38.05 -6.35 -35.71
C LYS A 3 37.36 -5.02 -35.42
N GLN A 4 36.24 -4.76 -36.09
CA GLN A 4 35.35 -3.67 -35.70
C GLN A 4 34.79 -3.98 -34.30
N LYS A 5 35.14 -3.14 -33.33
CA LYS A 5 34.47 -3.06 -32.04
C LYS A 5 33.69 -1.75 -31.99
N PRO A 6 32.37 -1.81 -32.10
CA PRO A 6 31.50 -0.84 -31.43
C PRO A 6 30.43 -1.63 -30.63
N THR A 7 29.92 -1.25 -29.47
CA THR A 7 29.60 0.04 -28.85
C THR A 7 29.33 -0.26 -27.37
N ASN A 8 30.01 0.41 -26.43
CA ASN A 8 29.91 0.12 -24.99
C ASN A 8 29.18 1.22 -24.19
N GLY A 9 28.21 1.92 -24.79
CA GLY A 9 27.63 3.15 -24.23
C GLY A 9 26.17 3.11 -23.77
N THR A 10 25.37 2.14 -24.19
CA THR A 10 23.89 2.18 -24.02
C THR A 10 23.33 1.14 -23.04
N ILE A 11 24.12 0.15 -22.62
CA ILE A 11 23.65 -1.02 -21.85
C ILE A 11 23.52 -0.72 -20.34
N THR A 12 24.15 0.35 -19.84
CA THR A 12 24.20 0.66 -18.39
C THR A 12 23.00 1.45 -17.87
N GLN A 13 22.44 2.37 -18.65
CA GLN A 13 21.41 3.30 -18.15
C GLN A 13 20.03 2.64 -17.97
N SER A 14 19.62 1.77 -18.91
CA SER A 14 18.36 1.03 -18.81
C SER A 14 18.36 0.01 -17.67
N SER A 15 19.52 -0.59 -17.36
CA SER A 15 19.68 -1.55 -16.26
C SER A 15 19.57 -0.86 -14.88
N LEU A 16 20.18 0.32 -14.74
CA LEU A 16 20.12 1.11 -13.51
C LEU A 16 18.70 1.58 -13.19
N LEU A 17 17.98 2.14 -14.18
CA LEU A 17 16.60 2.58 -14.01
C LEU A 17 15.69 1.43 -13.56
N PHE A 18 15.83 0.26 -14.18
CA PHE A 18 15.06 -0.91 -13.80
C PHE A 18 15.39 -1.40 -12.38
N SER A 19 16.65 -1.28 -11.94
CA SER A 19 17.05 -1.62 -10.58
C SER A 19 16.46 -0.64 -9.55
N LEU A 20 16.50 0.66 -9.83
CA LEU A 20 15.89 1.69 -8.99
C LEU A 20 14.37 1.50 -8.88
N CYS A 21 13.70 1.18 -9.99
CA CYS A 21 12.26 0.89 -9.98
C CYS A 21 11.89 -0.31 -9.11
N LYS A 22 12.72 -1.36 -9.07
CA LYS A 22 12.49 -2.48 -8.14
C LYS A 22 12.66 -2.08 -6.68
N ILE A 23 13.67 -1.27 -6.37
CA ILE A 23 13.89 -0.79 -5.00
C ILE A 23 12.69 0.04 -4.57
N ALA A 24 12.26 1.01 -5.38
CA ALA A 24 11.07 1.81 -5.12
C ALA A 24 9.81 0.95 -4.96
N TYR A 25 9.68 -0.09 -5.78
CA TYR A 25 8.57 -1.04 -5.70
C TYR A 25 8.53 -1.83 -4.38
N PHE A 26 9.66 -2.29 -3.86
CA PHE A 26 9.72 -2.97 -2.55
C PHE A 26 9.65 -2.01 -1.36
N LEU A 27 9.82 -0.71 -1.57
CA LEU A 27 9.55 0.32 -0.57
C LEU A 27 8.07 0.72 -0.53
N LEU A 28 7.32 0.52 -1.62
CA LEU A 28 5.90 0.87 -1.76
C LEU A 28 4.97 0.27 -0.69
N PRO A 29 5.17 -0.95 -0.14
CA PRO A 29 4.37 -1.47 0.97
C PRO A 29 4.29 -0.53 2.18
N LEU A 30 5.37 0.19 2.50
CA LEU A 30 5.43 1.07 3.67
C LEU A 30 4.45 2.24 3.59
N PRO A 31 4.49 3.14 2.58
CA PRO A 31 3.55 4.24 2.48
C PRO A 31 2.10 3.76 2.32
N ILE A 32 1.85 2.63 1.64
CA ILE A 32 0.50 2.06 1.52
C ILE A 32 -0.01 1.59 2.89
N ALA A 33 0.82 0.88 3.67
CA ALA A 33 0.46 0.45 5.00
C ALA A 33 0.20 1.65 5.93
N LEU A 34 1.08 2.66 5.91
CA LEU A 34 0.91 3.88 6.69
C LEU A 34 -0.37 4.63 6.34
N LEU A 35 -0.68 4.78 5.04
CA LEU A 35 -1.93 5.38 4.59
C LEU A 35 -3.13 4.60 5.12
N SER A 36 -3.14 3.28 4.96
CA SER A 36 -4.24 2.41 5.40
C SER A 36 -4.45 2.47 6.91
N LEU A 37 -3.36 2.41 7.69
CA LEU A 37 -3.40 2.51 9.16
C LEU A 37 -3.84 3.89 9.62
N SER A 38 -3.40 4.96 8.95
CA SER A 38 -3.83 6.33 9.26
C SER A 38 -5.33 6.51 9.03
N LEU A 39 -5.86 5.94 7.93
CA LEU A 39 -7.29 5.95 7.64
C LEU A 39 -8.08 5.17 8.69
N MET A 40 -7.62 3.97 9.07
CA MET A 40 -8.25 3.18 10.13
C MET A 40 -8.25 3.91 11.48
N SER A 41 -7.10 4.48 11.87
CA SER A 41 -6.94 5.20 13.14
C SER A 41 -7.87 6.41 13.21
N LEU A 42 -7.87 7.27 12.18
CA LEU A 42 -8.74 8.44 12.11
C LEU A 42 -10.21 8.06 11.96
N TYR A 43 -10.53 6.93 11.31
CA TYR A 43 -11.91 6.42 11.23
C TYR A 43 -12.42 6.01 12.61
N MET A 44 -11.60 5.26 13.35
CA MET A 44 -11.94 4.86 14.71
C MET A 44 -12.06 6.06 15.65
N GLU A 45 -11.18 7.05 15.52
CA GLU A 45 -11.26 8.31 16.27
C GLU A 45 -12.52 9.10 15.90
N TYR A 46 -12.80 9.27 14.62
CA TYR A 46 -13.92 10.09 14.16
C TYR A 46 -15.27 9.54 14.63
N TYR A 47 -15.45 8.22 14.65
CA TYR A 47 -16.70 7.58 15.08
C TYR A 47 -16.68 7.11 16.54
N ASP A 48 -15.63 7.46 17.30
CA ASP A 48 -15.43 7.04 18.70
C ASP A 48 -15.53 5.50 18.88
N ILE A 49 -15.03 4.76 17.88
CA ILE A 49 -15.09 3.29 17.85
C ILE A 49 -14.03 2.74 18.79
N GLY A 50 -14.43 1.89 19.74
CA GLY A 50 -13.52 1.17 20.63
C GLY A 50 -13.53 1.70 22.07
N VAL A 51 -12.64 1.17 22.92
CA VAL A 51 -12.64 1.50 24.37
C VAL A 51 -11.81 2.75 24.66
N SER A 52 -10.68 2.90 23.98
CA SER A 52 -9.84 4.10 24.07
C SER A 52 -8.97 4.23 22.83
N MET A 53 -8.63 5.48 22.49
CA MET A 53 -7.77 5.75 21.34
C MET A 53 -6.37 5.11 21.47
N THR A 54 -5.84 5.06 22.70
CA THR A 54 -4.57 4.38 23.00
C THR A 54 -4.64 2.88 22.74
N ALA A 55 -5.73 2.22 23.14
CA ALA A 55 -5.90 0.78 22.90
C ALA A 55 -6.05 0.48 21.39
N ASN A 56 -6.80 1.30 20.66
CA ASN A 56 -6.96 1.15 19.21
C ASN A 56 -5.64 1.33 18.48
N ASN A 57 -4.88 2.37 18.81
CA ASN A 57 -3.57 2.60 18.21
C ASN A 57 -2.59 1.48 18.56
N GLY A 58 -2.63 0.97 19.79
CA GLY A 58 -1.87 -0.24 20.17
C GLY A 58 -2.24 -1.44 19.32
N PHE A 59 -3.53 -1.72 19.14
CA PHE A 59 -4.00 -2.81 18.28
C PHE A 59 -3.55 -2.64 16.82
N LEU A 60 -3.70 -1.44 16.27
CA LEU A 60 -3.29 -1.12 14.90
C LEU A 60 -1.79 -1.30 14.71
N VAL A 61 -0.95 -0.83 15.64
CA VAL A 61 0.51 -0.88 15.51
C VAL A 61 1.07 -2.28 15.76
N TYR A 62 0.57 -3.01 16.75
CA TYR A 62 1.18 -4.29 17.15
C TYR A 62 0.59 -5.50 16.42
N PHE A 63 -0.64 -5.42 15.90
CA PHE A 63 -1.29 -6.55 15.23
C PHE A 63 -1.60 -6.26 13.77
N VAL A 64 -2.29 -5.15 13.48
CA VAL A 64 -2.73 -4.86 12.12
C VAL A 64 -1.57 -4.47 11.21
N ALA A 65 -0.65 -3.62 11.67
CA ALA A 65 0.47 -3.14 10.88
C ALA A 65 1.42 -4.28 10.44
N PRO A 66 1.85 -5.21 11.33
CA PRO A 66 2.67 -6.33 10.91
C PRO A 66 1.95 -7.26 9.92
N ALA A 67 0.69 -7.59 10.19
CA ALA A 67 -0.11 -8.44 9.30
C ALA A 67 -0.30 -7.80 7.92
N LEU A 68 -0.60 -6.51 7.88
CA LEU A 68 -0.77 -5.75 6.64
C LEU A 68 0.53 -5.66 5.86
N LEU A 69 1.65 -5.34 6.51
CA LEU A 69 2.97 -5.29 5.86
C LEU A 69 3.34 -6.64 5.27
N ILE A 70 3.18 -7.74 6.01
CA ILE A 70 3.43 -9.10 5.51
C ILE A 70 2.58 -9.36 4.26
N SER A 71 1.28 -9.05 4.30
CA SER A 71 0.37 -9.23 3.17
C SER A 71 0.79 -8.42 1.93
N LEU A 72 1.21 -7.17 2.12
CA LEU A 72 1.68 -6.30 1.04
C LEU A 72 3.01 -6.80 0.45
N TYR A 73 3.96 -7.25 1.28
CA TYR A 73 5.21 -7.84 0.79
C TYR A 73 5.01 -9.16 0.05
N ILE A 74 4.09 -10.01 0.51
CA ILE A 74 3.69 -11.23 -0.21
C ILE A 74 3.08 -10.86 -1.56
N THR A 75 2.16 -9.90 -1.59
CA THR A 75 1.53 -9.40 -2.82
C THR A 75 2.57 -8.84 -3.80
N ALA A 76 3.53 -8.06 -3.29
CA ALA A 76 4.61 -7.48 -4.08
C ALA A 76 5.49 -8.56 -4.72
N THR A 77 5.84 -9.59 -3.95
CA THR A 77 6.71 -10.69 -4.37
C THR A 77 5.99 -11.61 -5.36
N ALA A 78 4.74 -11.97 -5.08
CA ALA A 78 3.93 -12.84 -5.91
C ALA A 78 3.66 -12.22 -7.29
N SER A 79 3.31 -10.94 -7.36
CA SER A 79 3.07 -10.25 -8.63
C SER A 79 4.34 -10.10 -9.48
N LEU A 80 5.50 -9.85 -8.87
CA LEU A 80 6.79 -9.88 -9.58
C LEU A 80 7.11 -11.28 -10.13
N TYR A 81 6.87 -12.32 -9.34
CA TYR A 81 7.07 -13.71 -9.75
C TYR A 81 6.16 -14.07 -10.94
N LEU A 82 4.86 -13.73 -10.85
CA LEU A 82 3.88 -13.96 -11.91
C LEU A 82 4.21 -13.15 -13.18
N GLY A 83 4.58 -11.88 -13.02
CA GLY A 83 5.01 -11.01 -14.12
C GLY A 83 6.20 -11.59 -14.90
N ARG A 84 7.18 -12.16 -14.18
CA ARG A 84 8.32 -12.83 -14.80
C ARG A 84 7.94 -14.16 -15.46
N LYS A 85 7.13 -14.99 -14.80
CA LYS A 85 6.84 -16.37 -15.24
C LYS A 85 5.81 -16.45 -16.36
N ILE A 86 4.76 -15.62 -16.29
CA ILE A 86 3.60 -15.72 -17.19
C ILE A 86 3.75 -14.76 -18.37
N PHE A 87 4.07 -13.50 -18.08
CA PHE A 87 4.03 -12.45 -19.10
C PHE A 87 5.37 -12.19 -19.77
N ASN A 88 6.48 -12.74 -19.25
CA ASN A 88 7.86 -12.51 -19.71
C ASN A 88 8.31 -11.02 -19.69
N PHE A 89 7.43 -10.10 -19.29
CA PHE A 89 7.66 -8.67 -19.15
C PHE A 89 7.73 -8.29 -17.68
N ARG A 90 8.95 -8.07 -17.17
CA ARG A 90 9.17 -7.78 -15.74
C ARG A 90 8.51 -6.48 -15.26
N TRP A 91 8.36 -5.48 -16.14
CA TRP A 91 7.70 -4.21 -15.83
C TRP A 91 6.20 -4.36 -15.59
N LEU A 92 5.52 -5.29 -16.29
CA LEU A 92 4.11 -5.57 -16.03
C LEU A 92 3.88 -6.11 -14.62
N GLY A 93 4.80 -6.94 -14.10
CA GLY A 93 4.73 -7.43 -12.72
C GLY A 93 4.80 -6.30 -11.69
N ILE A 94 5.63 -5.28 -11.94
CA ILE A 94 5.72 -4.08 -11.09
C ILE A 94 4.41 -3.30 -11.12
N VAL A 95 3.89 -3.00 -12.31
CA VAL A 95 2.65 -2.20 -12.46
C VAL A 95 1.45 -2.91 -11.84
N LEU A 96 1.25 -4.19 -12.16
CA LEU A 96 0.17 -5.00 -11.59
C LEU A 96 0.33 -5.15 -10.08
N GLY A 97 1.54 -5.38 -9.60
CA GLY A 97 1.83 -5.50 -8.18
C GLY A 97 1.56 -4.22 -7.40
N SER A 98 1.89 -3.05 -7.96
CA SER A 98 1.57 -1.74 -7.37
C SER A 98 0.06 -1.54 -7.24
N ALA A 99 -0.70 -1.84 -8.29
CA ALA A 99 -2.15 -1.76 -8.24
C ALA A 99 -2.75 -2.73 -7.20
N LEU A 100 -2.27 -3.99 -7.17
CA LEU A 100 -2.75 -4.99 -6.21
C LEU A 100 -2.41 -4.62 -4.77
N MET A 101 -1.20 -4.15 -4.48
CA MET A 101 -0.83 -3.67 -3.15
C MET A 101 -1.74 -2.53 -2.69
N PHE A 102 -2.05 -1.58 -3.58
CA PHE A 102 -2.97 -0.50 -3.26
C PHE A 102 -4.38 -1.03 -2.96
N MET A 103 -4.89 -1.96 -3.78
CA MET A 103 -6.19 -2.61 -3.53
C MET A 103 -6.22 -3.37 -2.21
N VAL A 104 -5.14 -4.09 -1.86
CA VAL A 104 -5.04 -4.83 -0.59
C VAL A 104 -5.00 -3.88 0.60
N GLY A 105 -4.19 -2.82 0.53
CA GLY A 105 -4.11 -1.79 1.58
C GLY A 105 -5.44 -1.09 1.82
N MET A 106 -6.02 -0.52 0.76
CA MET A 106 -7.31 0.15 0.83
C MET A 106 -8.45 -0.83 1.17
N GLY A 107 -8.39 -2.05 0.67
CA GLY A 107 -9.35 -3.12 0.99
C GLY A 107 -9.35 -3.47 2.47
N ALA A 108 -8.19 -3.53 3.11
CA ALA A 108 -8.10 -3.75 4.55
C ALA A 108 -8.83 -2.64 5.34
N PHE A 109 -8.66 -1.39 4.92
CA PHE A 109 -9.40 -0.26 5.51
C PHE A 109 -10.90 -0.39 5.27
N LEU A 110 -11.34 -0.70 4.05
CA LEU A 110 -12.77 -0.87 3.74
C LEU A 110 -13.41 -2.02 4.52
N ILE A 111 -12.70 -3.13 4.73
CA ILE A 111 -13.17 -4.24 5.57
C ILE A 111 -13.36 -3.76 7.02
N ASN A 112 -12.43 -2.94 7.54
CA ASN A 112 -12.56 -2.35 8.87
C ASN A 112 -13.76 -1.40 8.98
N VAL A 113 -13.98 -0.55 7.98
CA VAL A 113 -15.18 0.31 7.90
C VAL A 113 -16.44 -0.55 7.93
N GLN A 114 -16.49 -1.58 7.07
CA GLN A 114 -17.64 -2.46 6.95
C GLN A 114 -17.94 -3.21 8.25
N SER A 115 -16.91 -3.65 8.98
CA SER A 115 -17.09 -4.32 10.27
C SER A 115 -17.65 -3.42 11.38
N ASN A 116 -17.62 -2.10 11.18
CA ASN A 116 -18.05 -1.11 12.17
C ASN A 116 -19.26 -0.28 11.72
N LEU A 117 -19.97 -0.70 10.66
CA LEU A 117 -21.16 0.02 10.18
C LEU A 117 -22.32 0.03 11.19
N ASP A 118 -22.43 -1.02 12.00
CA ASP A 118 -23.48 -1.06 13.04
C ASP A 118 -23.02 -0.44 14.37
N TYR A 119 -21.83 0.17 14.41
CA TYR A 119 -21.31 0.76 15.64
C TYR A 119 -22.14 1.98 16.05
N PRO A 120 -22.63 2.05 17.31
CA PRO A 120 -23.47 3.14 17.76
C PRO A 120 -22.68 4.45 17.75
N THR A 121 -23.09 5.39 16.90
CA THR A 121 -22.45 6.70 16.76
C THR A 121 -23.49 7.76 16.40
N GLU A 122 -23.28 8.99 16.86
CA GLU A 122 -24.17 10.12 16.59
C GLU A 122 -23.96 10.72 15.19
N LYS A 123 -22.84 10.36 14.53
CA LYS A 123 -22.40 10.95 13.26
C LYS A 123 -22.90 10.11 12.07
N PRO A 124 -23.29 10.74 10.94
CA PRO A 124 -23.70 10.00 9.76
C PRO A 124 -22.53 9.19 9.21
N GLN A 125 -22.66 7.87 9.17
CA GLN A 125 -21.64 6.95 8.70
C GLN A 125 -21.55 6.90 7.16
N THR A 126 -21.15 8.01 6.57
CA THR A 126 -20.92 8.11 5.13
C THR A 126 -19.43 8.28 4.85
N MET A 127 -18.93 7.50 3.90
CA MET A 127 -17.50 7.52 3.54
C MET A 127 -17.05 8.90 3.09
N THR A 128 -17.90 9.62 2.35
CA THR A 128 -17.60 10.98 1.87
C THR A 128 -17.38 11.97 3.01
N VAL A 129 -18.22 11.93 4.05
CA VAL A 129 -18.08 12.81 5.22
C VAL A 129 -16.81 12.48 5.97
N PHE A 130 -16.52 11.19 6.16
CA PHE A 130 -15.28 10.77 6.79
C PHE A 130 -14.03 11.21 6.00
N LEU A 131 -14.01 11.03 4.67
CA LEU A 131 -12.86 11.41 3.84
C LEU A 131 -12.62 12.94 3.87
N ASN A 132 -13.69 13.75 3.88
CA ASN A 132 -13.56 15.19 4.06
C ASN A 132 -12.96 15.54 5.43
N TYR A 133 -13.40 14.87 6.49
CA TYR A 133 -12.81 15.01 7.83
C TYR A 133 -11.32 14.63 7.81
N TYR A 134 -10.96 13.48 7.24
CA TYR A 134 -9.59 12.99 7.14
C TYR A 134 -8.68 14.01 6.44
N VAL A 135 -9.08 14.53 5.28
CA VAL A 135 -8.30 15.53 4.54
C VAL A 135 -8.15 16.82 5.37
N SER A 136 -9.21 17.27 6.05
CA SER A 136 -9.15 18.47 6.91
C SER A 136 -8.23 18.29 8.12
N HIS A 137 -8.09 17.06 8.63
CA HIS A 137 -7.24 16.75 9.77
C HIS A 137 -5.76 16.66 9.36
N VAL A 138 -5.46 16.06 8.21
CA VAL A 138 -4.08 15.90 7.70
C VAL A 138 -3.49 17.23 7.18
N THR A 139 -4.32 18.21 6.84
CA THR A 139 -3.87 19.52 6.30
C THR A 139 -3.69 20.60 7.37
N ARG A 140 -4.01 20.32 8.63
CA ARG A 140 -3.76 21.21 9.78
C ARG A 140 -2.37 20.98 10.35
#